data_AF-A0A7Y2GQ80-F1
#
_entry.id   AF-A0A7Y2GQ80-F1
#
_cell.length_a   1.000
_cell.length_b   1.000
_cell.length_c   1.000
_cell.angle_alpha   90.00
_cell.angle_beta   90.00
_cell.angle_gamma   90.00
#
_symmetry.space_group_name_H-M   'P 1'
#
loop_
_entity.id
_entity.type
_entity.pdbx_description
1 polymer ?
#
loop_
_entity_poly.entity_id
_entity_poly.type
_entity_poly.pdbx_seq_one_letter_code
_entity_poly.pdbx_strand_id
1 'polypeptide(L)'
;MAYSNMNETPESTTPTATIADAPKTMLIQRADSYFNKMWYAEAAELYGEALKKDKKNYTYEIIQKTADAYYFNTNMEKAYEWYHVLYENFNDELSADNIFRYAHALKGTGKYARAKRLMRLYNRKTKNGTLARVEVTKDSPNRNEVVLDNILHSESDYEIKNMGINTEYSDFSPMFLDSSQVVFSSAKDSSFFHTRRYKWNDQPYLDLYVAKINKESQDLKNALKFSKKINTKYHEASVSFSPDNKTMYFTRNNYGKKLKRDKKGINHLKIYKSTKVDMEWTEAVEVPFNSDYYSTGHPALSPDGKQL
;
A
#
# COMPACT_ATOMS: atom_id res chain seq x y z
N MET A 1 20.36 -66.27 42.82
CA MET A 1 20.45 -65.20 43.84
C MET A 1 20.79 -63.93 43.07
N ALA A 2 19.81 -63.13 42.62
CA ALA A 2 19.00 -62.18 43.38
C ALA A 2 19.78 -60.92 43.79
N TYR A 3 19.12 -59.76 43.63
CA TYR A 3 19.50 -58.35 43.88
C TYR A 3 20.19 -57.65 42.68
N SER A 4 19.57 -56.79 41.85
CA SER A 4 18.52 -55.74 41.94
C SER A 4 18.97 -54.37 42.50
N ASN A 5 18.65 -53.34 41.70
CA ASN A 5 18.45 -51.91 41.99
C ASN A 5 19.64 -50.98 41.77
N MET A 6 19.50 -49.74 41.29
CA MET A 6 18.44 -48.94 40.63
C MET A 6 19.13 -47.58 40.38
N ASN A 7 18.93 -46.94 39.23
CA ASN A 7 18.83 -45.47 39.08
C ASN A 7 18.69 -45.13 37.59
N GLU A 8 17.48 -45.28 37.06
CA GLU A 8 17.05 -44.58 35.85
C GLU A 8 16.01 -43.54 36.28
N THR A 9 16.34 -42.27 36.00
CA THR A 9 15.42 -41.13 36.11
C THR A 9 14.28 -41.28 35.13
N PRO A 10 13.01 -41.04 35.51
CA PRO A 10 11.90 -41.13 34.56
C PRO A 10 11.91 -39.90 33.63
N GLU A 11 12.05 -40.15 32.33
CA GLU A 11 11.75 -39.18 31.29
C GLU A 11 10.27 -38.77 31.40
N SER A 12 10.04 -37.51 31.75
CA SER A 12 8.76 -36.83 31.66
C SER A 12 8.39 -36.66 30.19
N THR A 13 7.74 -37.67 29.61
CA THR A 13 7.06 -37.55 28.32
C THR A 13 5.67 -36.96 28.57
N THR A 14 5.63 -35.64 28.73
CA THR A 14 4.36 -34.91 28.68
C THR A 14 3.98 -34.79 27.20
N PRO A 15 2.85 -35.36 26.74
CA PRO A 15 2.43 -35.17 25.36
C PRO A 15 1.99 -33.72 25.17
N THR A 16 2.76 -32.95 24.39
CA THR A 16 2.29 -31.68 23.80
C THR A 16 1.12 -32.01 22.89
N ALA A 17 -0.09 -31.96 23.44
CA ALA A 17 -1.30 -31.91 22.66
C ALA A 17 -1.24 -30.64 21.81
N THR A 18 -1.05 -30.81 20.49
CA THR A 18 -1.38 -29.78 19.51
C THR A 18 -2.86 -29.49 19.68
N ILE A 19 -3.18 -28.35 20.29
CA ILE A 19 -4.54 -27.82 20.31
C ILE A 19 -4.90 -27.56 18.85
N ALA A 20 -5.71 -28.45 18.27
CA ALA A 20 -6.27 -28.21 16.95
C ALA A 20 -7.11 -26.93 17.04
N ASP A 21 -6.77 -25.93 16.22
CA ASP A 21 -7.53 -24.69 16.14
C ASP A 21 -9.01 -25.01 15.91
N ALA A 22 -9.87 -24.41 16.72
CA ALA A 22 -11.31 -24.53 16.55
C ALA A 22 -11.69 -24.14 15.11
N PRO A 23 -12.67 -24.83 14.48
CA PRO A 23 -13.02 -24.56 13.10
C PRO A 23 -13.47 -23.10 12.94
N LYS A 24 -12.82 -22.38 12.01
CA LYS A 24 -13.13 -20.99 11.68
C LYS A 24 -14.61 -20.86 11.29
N THR A 25 -15.27 -19.82 11.78
CA THR A 25 -16.66 -19.51 11.42
C THR A 25 -16.77 -19.19 9.93
N MET A 26 -17.96 -19.39 9.33
CA MET A 26 -18.23 -19.02 7.92
C MET A 26 -17.89 -17.55 7.61
N LEU A 27 -18.06 -16.67 8.60
CA LEU A 27 -17.72 -15.25 8.48
C LEU A 27 -16.22 -15.05 8.28
N ILE A 28 -15.38 -15.71 9.09
CA ILE A 28 -13.92 -15.64 9.00
C ILE A 28 -13.44 -16.30 7.71
N GLN A 29 -14.00 -17.45 7.32
CA GLN A 29 -13.64 -18.10 6.05
C GLN A 29 -13.92 -17.20 4.84
N ARG A 30 -15.01 -16.42 4.88
CA ARG A 30 -15.32 -15.45 3.84
C ARG A 30 -14.35 -14.26 3.86
N ALA A 31 -14.01 -13.75 5.05
CA ALA A 31 -13.00 -12.71 5.21
C ALA A 31 -11.63 -13.16 4.68
N ASP A 32 -11.20 -14.39 4.99
CA ASP A 32 -10.00 -15.04 4.46
C ASP A 32 -10.02 -15.09 2.93
N SER A 33 -11.17 -15.47 2.33
CA SER A 33 -11.32 -15.49 0.87
C SER A 33 -11.14 -14.12 0.24
N TYR A 34 -11.70 -13.06 0.84
CA TYR A 34 -11.53 -11.68 0.36
C TYR A 34 -10.12 -11.17 0.56
N PHE A 35 -9.52 -11.44 1.72
CA PHE A 35 -8.13 -11.06 2.00
C PHE A 35 -7.17 -11.70 0.98
N ASN A 36 -7.32 -12.99 0.68
CA ASN A 36 -6.50 -13.70 -0.31
C ASN A 36 -6.69 -13.18 -1.75
N LYS A 37 -7.83 -12.54 -2.04
CA LYS A 37 -8.09 -11.83 -3.31
C LYS A 37 -7.63 -10.38 -3.29
N MET A 38 -7.00 -9.94 -2.20
CA MET A 38 -6.61 -8.55 -1.91
C MET A 38 -7.80 -7.59 -1.83
N TRP A 39 -9.01 -8.12 -1.57
CA TRP A 39 -10.21 -7.32 -1.35
C TRP A 39 -10.25 -6.88 0.11
N TYR A 40 -9.29 -6.02 0.46
CA TYR A 40 -9.00 -5.70 1.85
C TYR A 40 -10.11 -4.88 2.51
N ALA A 41 -10.88 -4.12 1.73
CA ALA A 41 -11.99 -3.34 2.29
C ALA A 41 -13.05 -4.29 2.86
N GLU A 42 -13.56 -5.20 2.03
CA GLU A 42 -14.53 -6.19 2.46
C GLU A 42 -13.95 -7.18 3.49
N ALA A 43 -12.67 -7.54 3.38
CA ALA A 43 -12.03 -8.40 4.38
C ALA A 43 -11.98 -7.73 5.76
N ALA A 44 -11.57 -6.45 5.83
CA ALA A 44 -11.49 -5.69 7.08
C ALA A 44 -12.85 -5.57 7.77
N GLU A 45 -13.92 -5.35 7.00
CA GLU A 45 -15.29 -5.30 7.51
C GLU A 45 -15.69 -6.64 8.14
N LEU A 46 -15.54 -7.75 7.40
CA LEU A 46 -15.95 -9.07 7.88
C LEU A 46 -15.12 -9.57 9.08
N TYR A 47 -13.80 -9.29 9.10
CA TYR A 47 -13.02 -9.58 10.30
C TYR A 47 -13.46 -8.73 11.49
N GLY A 48 -13.71 -7.43 11.27
CA GLY A 48 -14.22 -6.54 12.31
C GLY A 48 -15.56 -7.02 12.89
N GLU A 49 -16.47 -7.51 12.05
CA GLU A 49 -17.71 -8.14 12.50
C GLU A 49 -17.46 -9.42 13.31
N ALA A 50 -16.55 -10.28 12.86
CA ALA A 50 -16.20 -11.51 13.58
C ALA A 50 -15.63 -11.20 14.98
N LEU A 51 -14.72 -10.23 15.07
CA LEU A 51 -14.13 -9.77 16.33
C LEU A 51 -15.15 -9.12 17.27
N LYS A 52 -16.19 -8.44 16.75
CA LYS A 52 -17.27 -7.91 17.58
C LYS A 52 -18.20 -8.98 18.15
N LYS A 53 -18.38 -10.11 17.44
CA LYS A 53 -19.35 -11.16 17.80
C LYS A 53 -18.88 -12.05 18.95
N ASP A 54 -17.60 -12.41 18.99
CA ASP A 54 -17.08 -13.33 19.99
C ASP A 54 -15.62 -13.03 20.33
N LYS A 55 -15.32 -12.93 21.63
CA LYS A 55 -13.94 -12.76 22.13
C LYS A 55 -13.03 -13.92 21.74
N LYS A 56 -13.56 -15.12 21.47
CA LYS A 56 -12.79 -16.26 20.96
C LYS A 56 -12.13 -15.99 19.60
N ASN A 57 -12.63 -15.02 18.84
CA ASN A 57 -12.05 -14.64 17.56
C ASN A 57 -10.82 -13.72 17.69
N TYR A 58 -10.45 -13.30 18.91
CA TYR A 58 -9.23 -12.51 19.16
C TYR A 58 -7.97 -13.41 19.10
N THR A 59 -7.76 -14.05 17.95
CA THR A 59 -6.56 -14.83 17.67
C THR A 59 -5.52 -13.96 16.96
N TYR A 60 -4.24 -14.34 17.08
CA TYR A 60 -3.13 -13.67 16.41
C TYR A 60 -3.42 -13.47 14.91
N GLU A 61 -3.83 -14.53 14.21
CA GLU A 61 -4.09 -14.52 12.76
C GLU A 61 -5.19 -13.52 12.37
N ILE A 62 -6.33 -13.55 13.08
CA ILE A 62 -7.49 -12.71 12.73
C ILE A 62 -7.17 -11.24 13.00
N ILE A 63 -6.56 -10.93 14.15
CA ILE A 63 -6.19 -9.56 14.49
C ILE A 63 -5.13 -9.04 13.51
N GLN A 64 -4.10 -9.85 13.18
CA GLN A 64 -3.11 -9.47 12.19
C GLN A 64 -3.76 -9.18 10.83
N LYS A 65 -4.61 -10.09 10.32
CA LYS A 65 -5.26 -9.89 9.01
C LYS A 65 -6.20 -8.69 9.01
N THR A 66 -6.84 -8.38 10.14
CA THR A 66 -7.65 -7.17 10.30
C THR A 66 -6.77 -5.92 10.19
N ALA A 67 -5.67 -5.87 10.95
CA ALA A 67 -4.73 -4.75 10.93
C ALA A 67 -4.09 -4.57 9.54
N ASP A 68 -3.66 -5.68 8.93
CA ASP A 68 -3.08 -5.73 7.59
C ASP A 68 -4.07 -5.23 6.53
N ALA A 69 -5.35 -5.63 6.61
CA ALA A 69 -6.37 -5.19 5.66
C ALA A 69 -6.60 -3.67 5.72
N TYR A 70 -6.68 -3.10 6.93
CA TYR A 70 -6.74 -1.64 7.10
C TYR A 70 -5.45 -0.95 6.63
N TYR A 71 -4.29 -1.54 6.91
CA TYR A 71 -2.99 -1.03 6.50
C TYR A 71 -2.85 -0.96 4.97
N PHE A 72 -3.22 -2.03 4.26
CA PHE A 72 -3.16 -2.10 2.79
C PHE A 72 -4.18 -1.20 2.09
N ASN A 73 -5.19 -0.73 2.83
CA ASN A 73 -6.14 0.29 2.39
C ASN A 73 -5.84 1.68 2.94
N THR A 74 -4.64 1.88 3.49
CA THR A 74 -4.16 3.16 4.02
C THR A 74 -5.01 3.78 5.13
N ASN A 75 -5.92 3.01 5.73
CA ASN A 75 -6.64 3.43 6.92
C ASN A 75 -5.72 3.26 8.13
N MET A 76 -4.79 4.21 8.27
CA MET A 76 -3.72 4.14 9.27
C MET A 76 -4.25 4.22 10.70
N GLU A 77 -5.39 4.87 10.92
CA GLU A 77 -6.07 4.93 12.22
C GLU A 77 -6.56 3.55 12.66
N LYS A 78 -7.33 2.85 11.81
CA LYS A 78 -7.80 1.50 12.11
C LYS A 78 -6.68 0.47 12.12
N ALA A 79 -5.71 0.61 11.23
CA ALA A 79 -4.51 -0.23 11.26
C ALA A 79 -3.77 -0.07 12.60
N TYR A 80 -3.61 1.16 13.08
CA TYR A 80 -3.02 1.44 14.39
C TYR A 80 -3.81 0.79 15.52
N GLU A 81 -5.14 0.94 15.55
CA GLU A 81 -5.98 0.32 16.59
C GLU A 81 -5.73 -1.20 16.66
N TRP A 82 -5.79 -1.89 15.53
CA TRP A 82 -5.65 -3.35 15.51
C TRP A 82 -4.22 -3.85 15.69
N TYR A 83 -3.21 -3.15 15.17
CA TYR A 83 -1.82 -3.48 15.49
C TYR A 83 -1.49 -3.24 16.96
N HIS A 84 -2.10 -2.23 17.60
CA HIS A 84 -1.94 -2.02 19.03
C HIS A 84 -2.56 -3.18 19.82
N VAL A 85 -3.77 -3.63 19.46
CA VAL A 85 -4.37 -4.85 20.05
C VAL A 85 -3.47 -6.06 19.85
N LEU A 86 -2.91 -6.25 18.65
CA LEU A 86 -1.97 -7.34 18.37
C LEU A 86 -0.74 -7.26 19.28
N TYR A 87 -0.18 -6.07 19.44
CA TYR A 87 0.98 -5.82 20.30
C TYR A 87 0.68 -6.11 21.76
N GLU A 88 -0.45 -5.65 22.31
CA GLU A 88 -0.79 -5.86 23.73
C GLU A 88 -1.06 -7.34 24.06
N ASN A 89 -1.62 -8.10 23.12
CA ASN A 89 -2.03 -9.50 23.37
C ASN A 89 -0.98 -10.54 22.94
N PHE A 90 -0.11 -10.20 21.98
CA PHE A 90 0.81 -11.15 21.34
C PHE A 90 2.20 -10.56 21.11
N ASN A 91 2.66 -9.67 21.99
CA ASN A 91 3.94 -8.95 21.86
C ASN A 91 5.13 -9.88 21.51
N ASP A 92 5.22 -11.02 22.19
CA ASP A 92 6.35 -11.94 22.08
C ASP A 92 6.36 -12.71 20.74
N GLU A 93 5.20 -12.79 20.07
CA GLU A 93 5.00 -13.49 18.80
C GLU A 93 5.13 -12.57 17.57
N LEU A 94 5.11 -11.24 17.75
CA LEU A 94 5.08 -10.27 16.64
C LEU A 94 6.22 -10.49 15.64
N SER A 95 5.91 -10.74 14.37
CA SER A 95 6.95 -10.79 13.34
C SER A 95 7.60 -9.42 13.09
N ALA A 96 8.73 -9.41 12.38
CA ALA A 96 9.35 -8.16 11.94
C ALA A 96 8.39 -7.32 11.07
N ASP A 97 7.58 -7.95 10.22
CA ASP A 97 6.59 -7.26 9.39
C ASP A 97 5.48 -6.63 10.23
N ASN A 98 5.01 -7.31 11.29
CA ASN A 98 4.01 -6.74 12.20
C ASN A 98 4.57 -5.49 12.88
N ILE A 99 5.81 -5.54 13.38
CA ILE A 99 6.46 -4.39 14.03
C ILE A 99 6.64 -3.23 13.04
N PHE A 100 7.08 -3.52 11.81
CA PHE A 100 7.26 -2.52 10.77
C PHE A 100 5.96 -1.82 10.40
N ARG A 101 4.89 -2.59 10.12
CA ARG A 101 3.59 -2.04 9.75
C ARG A 101 2.93 -1.30 10.92
N TYR A 102 3.09 -1.79 12.15
CA TYR A 102 2.63 -1.06 13.34
C TYR A 102 3.35 0.28 13.50
N ALA A 103 4.68 0.30 13.34
CA ALA A 103 5.44 1.55 13.35
C ALA A 103 4.99 2.50 12.25
N HIS A 104 4.63 1.99 11.07
CA HIS A 104 4.15 2.80 9.96
C HIS A 104 2.74 3.37 10.22
N ALA A 105 1.82 2.59 10.79
CA ALA A 105 0.52 3.07 11.24
C ALA A 105 0.63 4.12 12.36
N LEU A 106 1.59 3.98 13.27
CA LEU A 106 1.90 5.01 14.26
C LEU A 106 2.38 6.32 13.60
N LYS A 107 3.26 6.24 12.59
CA LYS A 107 3.69 7.43 11.82
C LYS A 107 2.52 8.09 11.10
N GLY A 108 1.69 7.29 10.42
CA GLY A 108 0.50 7.77 9.70
C GLY A 108 -0.54 8.43 10.61
N THR A 109 -0.47 8.20 11.92
CA THR A 109 -1.35 8.81 12.93
C THR A 109 -0.63 9.78 13.87
N GLY A 110 0.52 10.31 13.45
CA GLY A 110 1.28 11.35 14.17
C GLY A 110 2.02 10.88 15.43
N LYS A 111 2.04 9.58 15.75
CA LYS A 111 2.62 9.01 16.98
C LYS A 111 4.12 8.71 16.80
N TYR A 112 4.88 9.69 16.32
CA TYR A 112 6.28 9.54 15.89
C TYR A 112 7.21 8.98 16.96
N ALA A 113 7.07 9.41 18.22
CA ALA A 113 7.90 8.93 19.31
C ALA A 113 7.74 7.40 19.56
N ARG A 114 6.50 6.90 19.51
CA ARG A 114 6.23 5.44 19.62
C ARG A 114 6.70 4.70 18.39
N ALA A 115 6.46 5.25 17.19
CA ALA A 115 6.95 4.67 15.94
C ALA A 115 8.47 4.49 15.93
N LYS A 116 9.21 5.49 16.44
CA LYS A 116 10.67 5.44 16.58
C LYS A 116 11.11 4.26 17.46
N ARG A 117 10.44 4.04 18.60
CA ARG A 117 10.74 2.91 19.50
C ARG A 117 10.50 1.56 18.81
N LEU A 118 9.39 1.41 18.08
CA LEU A 118 9.13 0.17 17.33
C LEU A 118 10.11 -0.03 16.18
N MET A 119 10.53 1.02 15.47
CA MET A 119 11.56 0.88 14.43
C MET A 119 12.91 0.43 14.99
N ARG A 120 13.28 0.86 16.20
CA ARG A 120 14.45 0.33 16.90
C ARG A 120 14.29 -1.16 17.23
N LEU A 121 13.09 -1.59 17.64
CA LEU A 121 12.78 -3.01 17.87
C LEU A 121 12.86 -3.82 16.57
N TYR A 122 12.26 -3.31 15.48
CA TYR A 122 12.34 -3.90 14.14
C TYR A 122 13.80 -4.10 13.73
N ASN A 123 14.63 -3.06 13.81
CA ASN A 123 16.05 -3.13 13.45
C ASN A 123 16.81 -4.17 14.28
N ARG A 124 16.51 -4.32 15.59
CA ARG A 124 17.11 -5.38 16.41
C ARG A 124 16.69 -6.77 15.95
N LYS A 125 15.41 -6.96 15.60
CA LYS A 125 14.87 -8.24 15.14
C LYS A 125 15.38 -8.62 13.74
N THR A 126 15.66 -7.64 12.88
CA THR A 126 16.17 -7.86 11.51
C THR A 126 17.70 -7.87 11.41
N LYS A 127 18.44 -7.45 12.44
CA LYS A 127 19.92 -7.51 12.49
C LYS A 127 20.53 -8.92 12.37
N ASN A 128 19.74 -9.97 12.57
CA ASN A 128 20.16 -11.36 12.27
C ASN A 128 19.96 -11.76 10.79
N GLY A 129 19.45 -10.84 9.95
CA GLY A 129 19.36 -10.96 8.50
C GLY A 129 20.07 -9.80 7.81
N THR A 130 20.53 -10.04 6.58
CA THR A 130 21.52 -9.30 5.77
C THR A 130 21.24 -7.82 5.47
N LEU A 131 20.27 -7.16 6.13
CA LEU A 131 19.83 -5.79 5.81
C LEU A 131 20.19 -4.71 6.85
N ALA A 132 20.94 -5.04 7.92
CA ALA A 132 21.32 -4.05 8.92
C ALA A 132 22.82 -3.71 8.88
N ARG A 133 23.26 -2.96 7.86
CA ARG A 133 24.59 -2.27 7.86
C ARG A 133 24.61 -1.00 8.71
N VAL A 134 23.91 -1.00 9.85
CA VAL A 134 24.03 0.09 10.82
C VAL A 134 24.31 -0.52 12.17
N GLU A 135 25.54 -0.33 12.64
CA GLU A 135 25.96 -0.53 14.02
C GLU A 135 25.18 0.42 14.93
N VAL A 136 23.91 0.07 15.19
CA VAL A 136 23.17 0.64 16.32
C VAL A 136 23.85 0.13 17.59
N THR A 137 24.78 0.91 18.15
CA THR A 137 25.16 0.83 19.56
C THR A 137 23.89 1.07 20.39
N LYS A 138 23.74 0.36 21.52
CA LYS A 138 22.48 0.31 22.28
C LYS A 138 21.94 1.69 22.71
N ASP A 139 22.81 2.71 22.74
CA ASP A 139 22.52 4.00 23.38
C ASP A 139 22.75 5.23 22.49
N SER A 140 23.08 5.09 21.20
CA SER A 140 23.27 6.23 20.29
C SER A 140 22.11 6.36 19.30
N PRO A 141 21.53 7.56 19.11
CA PRO A 141 20.56 7.78 18.04
C PRO A 141 21.23 7.48 16.70
N ASN A 142 20.59 6.64 15.88
CA ASN A 142 21.08 6.40 14.53
C ASN A 142 21.05 7.74 13.76
N ARG A 143 22.03 7.98 12.88
CA ARG A 143 22.11 9.16 12.00
C ARG A 143 20.77 9.54 11.37
N ASN A 144 19.98 8.56 10.95
CA ASN A 144 18.65 8.79 10.35
C ASN A 144 17.63 9.34 11.35
N GLU A 145 17.71 8.97 12.64
CA GLU A 145 16.85 9.52 13.68
C GLU A 145 17.20 10.97 14.00
N VAL A 146 18.49 11.31 14.05
CA VAL A 146 18.95 12.71 14.24
C VAL A 146 18.48 13.58 13.08
N VAL A 147 18.64 13.10 11.84
CA VAL A 147 18.16 13.83 10.65
C VAL A 147 16.64 14.02 10.69
N LEU A 148 15.88 12.96 11.00
CA LEU A 148 14.42 13.06 11.12
C LEU A 148 14.01 14.05 12.23
N ASP A 149 14.67 14.01 13.38
CA ASP A 149 14.38 14.93 14.48
C ASP A 149 14.68 16.37 14.06
N ASN A 150 15.79 16.63 13.38
CA ASN A 150 16.09 17.97 12.87
C ASN A 150 15.03 18.47 11.87
N ILE A 151 14.52 17.59 10.99
CA ILE A 151 13.43 17.93 10.05
C ILE A 151 12.11 18.19 10.79
N LEU A 152 11.79 17.41 11.82
CA LEU A 152 10.55 17.59 12.58
C LEU A 152 10.55 18.82 13.48
N HIS A 153 11.72 19.30 13.90
CA HIS A 153 11.88 20.50 14.73
C HIS A 153 12.25 21.76 13.93
N SER A 154 12.53 21.64 12.63
CA SER A 154 12.76 22.82 11.79
C SER A 154 11.46 23.59 11.60
N GLU A 155 11.54 24.92 11.74
CA GLU A 155 10.45 25.80 11.31
C GLU A 155 10.20 25.57 9.81
N SER A 156 8.92 25.46 9.45
CA SER A 156 8.53 25.21 8.06
C SER A 156 8.34 26.54 7.35
N ASP A 157 9.12 26.80 6.30
CA ASP A 157 8.96 27.96 5.40
C ASP A 157 7.86 27.74 4.34
N TYR A 158 6.98 26.77 4.56
CA TYR A 158 5.95 26.37 3.61
C TYR A 158 4.61 26.12 4.31
N GLU A 159 3.53 26.40 3.59
CA GLU A 159 2.17 26.06 3.99
C GLU A 159 1.67 24.88 3.15
N ILE A 160 1.02 23.92 3.80
CA ILE A 160 0.33 22.83 3.13
C ILE A 160 -1.15 23.18 3.04
N LYS A 161 -1.66 23.28 1.82
CA LYS A 161 -3.10 23.48 1.55
C LYS A 161 -3.62 22.46 0.55
N ASN A 162 -4.90 22.11 0.69
CA ASN A 162 -5.59 21.37 -0.35
C ASN A 162 -5.77 22.26 -1.59
N MET A 163 -5.50 21.69 -2.76
CA MET A 163 -5.79 22.36 -4.04
C MET A 163 -7.27 22.29 -4.36
N GLY A 164 -7.78 23.21 -5.17
CA GLY A 164 -9.21 23.22 -5.56
C GLY A 164 -9.67 21.99 -6.34
N ILE A 165 -8.73 21.18 -6.84
CA ILE A 165 -9.00 19.92 -7.54
C ILE A 165 -8.99 18.69 -6.63
N ASN A 166 -8.48 18.79 -5.39
CA ASN A 166 -8.41 17.64 -4.49
C ASN A 166 -9.81 17.16 -4.14
N THR A 167 -9.95 15.85 -4.04
CA THR A 167 -11.15 15.14 -3.70
C THR A 167 -10.98 14.42 -2.36
N GLU A 168 -12.06 13.83 -1.86
CA GLU A 168 -11.98 12.91 -0.71
C GLU A 168 -11.31 11.57 -1.08
N TYR A 169 -11.10 11.31 -2.36
CA TYR A 169 -10.47 10.09 -2.87
C TYR A 169 -8.97 10.30 -3.14
N SER A 170 -8.32 9.26 -3.66
CA SER A 170 -6.90 9.33 -4.00
C SER A 170 -6.65 10.27 -5.18
N ASP A 171 -5.89 11.34 -4.95
CA ASP A 171 -5.37 12.27 -5.97
C ASP A 171 -3.84 12.35 -5.87
N PHE A 172 -3.12 11.98 -6.92
CA PHE A 172 -1.65 11.83 -6.84
C PHE A 172 -0.95 11.83 -8.20
N SER A 173 0.39 11.75 -8.16
CA SER A 173 1.29 11.76 -9.31
C SER A 173 1.02 12.89 -10.31
N PRO A 174 1.08 14.17 -9.88
CA PRO A 174 0.98 15.29 -10.79
C PRO A 174 2.22 15.35 -11.71
N MET A 175 1.99 15.70 -12.96
CA MET A 175 3.02 15.93 -13.97
C MET A 175 2.62 17.14 -14.81
N PHE A 176 3.53 18.08 -15.01
CA PHE A 176 3.31 19.19 -15.93
C PHE A 176 3.25 18.66 -17.36
N LEU A 177 2.14 18.93 -18.05
CA LEU A 177 2.05 18.70 -19.49
C LEU A 177 2.70 19.85 -20.25
N ASP A 178 2.49 21.08 -19.79
CA ASP A 178 3.12 22.29 -20.32
C ASP A 178 3.05 23.40 -19.25
N SER A 179 3.42 24.63 -19.63
CA SER A 179 3.41 25.80 -18.74
C SER A 179 2.03 26.22 -18.18
N SER A 180 0.96 25.59 -18.66
CA SER A 180 -0.43 25.95 -18.35
C SER A 180 -1.28 24.78 -17.84
N GLN A 181 -0.81 23.54 -17.95
CA GLN A 181 -1.59 22.36 -17.60
C GLN A 181 -0.81 21.33 -16.77
N VAL A 182 -1.51 20.72 -15.83
CA VAL A 182 -1.03 19.59 -15.02
C VAL A 182 -1.93 18.39 -15.28
N VAL A 183 -1.31 17.23 -15.51
CA VAL A 183 -1.99 15.94 -15.57
C VAL A 183 -1.72 15.19 -14.28
N PHE A 184 -2.74 14.56 -13.71
CA PHE A 184 -2.65 13.84 -12.44
C PHE A 184 -3.56 12.61 -12.45
N SER A 185 -3.36 11.72 -11.49
CA SER A 185 -4.19 10.52 -11.31
C SER A 185 -5.23 10.80 -10.24
N SER A 186 -6.49 10.42 -10.48
CA SER A 186 -7.56 10.65 -9.52
C SER A 186 -8.56 9.50 -9.52
N ALA A 187 -9.02 9.13 -8.33
CA ALA A 187 -10.16 8.24 -8.12
C ALA A 187 -11.48 9.03 -7.98
N LYS A 188 -11.52 10.27 -8.49
CA LYS A 188 -12.73 11.09 -8.52
C LYS A 188 -13.87 10.35 -9.20
N ASP A 189 -14.97 10.20 -8.48
CA ASP A 189 -16.20 9.75 -9.09
C ASP A 189 -16.71 10.78 -10.09
N SER A 190 -16.89 10.32 -11.32
CA SER A 190 -17.33 11.13 -12.46
C SER A 190 -18.44 10.43 -13.24
N SER A 191 -18.98 9.34 -12.68
CA SER A 191 -20.11 8.62 -13.26
C SER A 191 -21.42 9.28 -12.84
N PHE A 192 -22.32 9.51 -13.80
CA PHE A 192 -23.64 10.07 -13.52
C PHE A 192 -24.69 9.02 -13.10
N PHE A 193 -24.42 7.73 -13.33
CA PHE A 193 -25.40 6.66 -13.11
C PHE A 193 -24.97 5.68 -12.01
N HIS A 194 -23.83 5.02 -12.22
CA HIS A 194 -23.33 4.00 -11.32
C HIS A 194 -21.82 4.07 -11.26
N THR A 195 -21.30 4.15 -10.05
CA THR A 195 -19.87 4.22 -9.76
C THR A 195 -19.30 2.82 -9.65
N ARG A 196 -18.40 2.47 -10.58
CA ARG A 196 -17.70 1.20 -10.49
C ARG A 196 -16.63 1.30 -9.41
N ARG A 197 -16.83 0.64 -8.28
CA ARG A 197 -15.84 0.57 -7.19
C ARG A 197 -14.82 -0.54 -7.42
N TYR A 198 -13.56 -0.24 -7.14
CA TYR A 198 -12.45 -1.15 -7.16
C TYR A 198 -12.44 -1.98 -5.88
N LYS A 199 -12.35 -3.30 -6.03
CA LYS A 199 -12.54 -4.23 -4.90
C LYS A 199 -11.41 -4.25 -3.90
N TRP A 200 -10.26 -3.66 -4.20
CA TRP A 200 -9.16 -3.61 -3.24
C TRP A 200 -9.45 -2.61 -2.10
N ASN A 201 -9.77 -1.37 -2.48
CA ASN A 201 -9.87 -0.23 -1.57
C ASN A 201 -11.25 0.45 -1.56
N ASP A 202 -12.23 -0.13 -2.25
CA ASP A 202 -13.60 0.38 -2.42
C ASP A 202 -13.71 1.81 -2.98
N GLN A 203 -12.68 2.31 -3.68
CA GLN A 203 -12.72 3.60 -4.37
C GLN A 203 -13.11 3.44 -5.85
N PRO A 204 -13.54 4.51 -6.55
CA PRO A 204 -13.68 4.47 -8.00
C PRO A 204 -12.37 4.08 -8.70
N TYR A 205 -12.46 3.60 -9.94
CA TYR A 205 -11.26 3.35 -10.74
C TYR A 205 -10.52 4.67 -11.01
N LEU A 206 -9.18 4.56 -11.04
CA LEU A 206 -8.30 5.69 -11.30
C LEU A 206 -8.34 6.03 -12.78
N ASP A 207 -8.48 7.32 -13.05
CA ASP A 207 -8.38 7.91 -14.37
C ASP A 207 -7.27 8.97 -14.35
N LEU A 208 -6.67 9.26 -15.51
CA LEU A 208 -5.88 10.47 -15.68
C LEU A 208 -6.80 11.67 -15.91
N TYR A 209 -6.51 12.76 -15.21
CA TYR A 209 -7.19 14.04 -15.33
C TYR A 209 -6.20 15.13 -15.71
N VAL A 210 -6.68 16.15 -16.42
CA VAL A 210 -5.93 17.37 -16.73
C VAL A 210 -6.62 18.58 -16.12
N ALA A 211 -5.85 19.42 -15.46
CA ALA A 211 -6.31 20.69 -14.90
C ALA A 211 -5.49 21.86 -15.44
N LYS A 212 -6.09 23.05 -15.45
CA LYS A 212 -5.41 24.29 -15.85
C LYS A 212 -4.80 24.96 -14.63
N ILE A 213 -3.57 25.46 -14.79
CA ILE A 213 -2.90 26.29 -13.79
C ILE A 213 -3.50 27.69 -13.82
N ASN A 214 -3.98 28.15 -12.67
CA ASN A 214 -4.32 29.55 -12.47
C ASN A 214 -3.06 30.30 -12.01
N LYS A 215 -2.49 31.14 -12.88
CA LYS A 215 -1.25 31.87 -12.58
C LYS A 215 -1.37 32.89 -11.45
N GLU A 216 -2.57 33.44 -11.23
CA GLU A 216 -2.81 34.44 -10.19
C GLU A 216 -2.88 33.79 -8.81
N SER A 217 -3.64 32.70 -8.68
CA SER A 217 -3.85 32.01 -7.39
C SER A 217 -2.83 30.89 -7.12
N GLN A 218 -2.02 30.53 -8.13
CA GLN A 218 -1.14 29.35 -8.13
C GLN A 218 -1.88 28.04 -7.81
N ASP A 219 -3.17 27.97 -8.11
CA ASP A 219 -4.04 26.81 -7.89
C ASP A 219 -4.38 26.11 -9.22
N LEU A 220 -4.99 24.94 -9.15
CA LEU A 220 -5.49 24.19 -10.30
C LEU A 220 -7.01 24.33 -10.38
N LYS A 221 -7.52 24.49 -11.60
CA LYS A 221 -8.96 24.58 -11.87
C LYS A 221 -9.37 23.77 -13.08
N ASN A 222 -10.68 23.51 -13.17
CA ASN A 222 -11.31 22.84 -14.32
C ASN A 222 -10.67 21.48 -14.63
N ALA A 223 -10.54 20.62 -13.61
CA ALA A 223 -10.07 19.25 -13.80
C ALA A 223 -11.07 18.45 -14.65
N LEU A 224 -10.61 17.97 -15.80
CA LEU A 224 -11.36 17.16 -16.75
C LEU A 224 -10.65 15.83 -16.97
N LYS A 225 -11.39 14.78 -17.36
CA LYS A 225 -10.75 13.53 -17.79
C LYS A 225 -9.82 13.81 -18.96
N PHE A 226 -8.64 13.20 -18.94
CA PHE A 226 -7.55 13.55 -19.83
C PHE A 226 -7.83 13.22 -21.31
N SER A 227 -7.93 11.95 -21.66
CA SER A 227 -8.25 11.53 -23.04
C SER A 227 -9.03 10.23 -23.02
N LYS A 228 -10.08 10.13 -23.84
CA LYS A 228 -10.89 8.90 -23.99
C LYS A 228 -10.13 7.74 -24.67
N LYS A 229 -9.01 8.03 -25.33
CA LYS A 229 -8.11 7.00 -25.90
C LYS A 229 -7.11 6.48 -24.85
N ILE A 230 -6.91 7.24 -23.78
CA ILE A 230 -5.97 6.90 -22.70
C ILE A 230 -6.71 6.33 -21.49
N ASN A 231 -7.79 6.95 -21.05
CA ASN A 231 -8.57 6.41 -19.94
C ASN A 231 -9.42 5.24 -20.44
N THR A 232 -9.40 4.15 -19.69
CA THR A 232 -10.17 2.95 -20.01
C THR A 232 -11.21 2.72 -18.91
N LYS A 233 -11.79 1.51 -18.88
CA LYS A 233 -12.63 1.10 -17.75
C LYS A 233 -11.80 0.61 -16.55
N TYR A 234 -10.48 0.49 -16.68
CA TYR A 234 -9.55 0.03 -15.64
C TYR A 234 -8.67 1.18 -15.15
N HIS A 235 -7.70 0.93 -14.27
CA HIS A 235 -6.88 2.01 -13.72
C HIS A 235 -5.86 2.50 -14.74
N GLU A 236 -5.80 3.82 -14.90
CA GLU A 236 -4.65 4.56 -15.42
C GLU A 236 -4.11 5.50 -14.33
N ALA A 237 -2.79 5.53 -14.16
CA ALA A 237 -2.14 6.39 -13.18
C ALA A 237 -0.70 6.72 -13.60
N SER A 238 -0.16 7.78 -12.99
CA SER A 238 1.24 8.23 -13.10
C SER A 238 1.73 8.35 -14.54
N VAL A 239 1.73 9.57 -15.04
CA VAL A 239 2.17 9.88 -16.41
C VAL A 239 3.50 10.62 -16.41
N SER A 240 4.33 10.35 -17.41
CA SER A 240 5.52 11.12 -17.74
C SER A 240 5.47 11.48 -19.23
N PHE A 241 5.85 12.72 -19.57
CA PHE A 241 5.90 13.20 -20.95
C PHE A 241 7.36 13.32 -21.42
N SER A 242 7.60 13.08 -22.71
CA SER A 242 8.88 13.41 -23.34
C SER A 242 9.10 14.92 -23.32
N PRO A 243 10.36 15.40 -23.38
CA PRO A 243 10.66 16.84 -23.34
C PRO A 243 9.96 17.67 -24.43
N ASP A 244 9.64 17.05 -25.57
CA ASP A 244 8.89 17.68 -26.67
C ASP A 244 7.36 17.53 -26.55
N ASN A 245 6.86 16.90 -25.48
CA ASN A 245 5.46 16.58 -25.22
C ASN A 245 4.75 15.78 -26.32
N LYS A 246 5.50 15.10 -27.19
CA LYS A 246 4.95 14.26 -28.27
C LYS A 246 4.75 12.81 -27.87
N THR A 247 5.37 12.37 -26.79
CA THR A 247 5.24 11.01 -26.26
C THR A 247 4.85 11.08 -24.80
N MET A 248 3.92 10.23 -24.38
CA MET A 248 3.65 9.96 -22.97
C MET A 248 3.96 8.51 -22.63
N TYR A 249 4.30 8.30 -21.37
CA TYR A 249 4.36 7.00 -20.72
C TYR A 249 3.48 7.05 -19.49
N PHE A 250 2.66 6.01 -19.26
CA PHE A 250 1.78 5.96 -18.10
C PHE A 250 1.57 4.54 -17.61
N THR A 251 1.16 4.39 -16.36
CA THR A 251 0.86 3.09 -15.76
C THR A 251 -0.60 2.72 -16.03
N ARG A 252 -0.85 1.47 -16.43
CA ARG A 252 -2.20 0.95 -16.62
C ARG A 252 -2.30 -0.51 -16.18
N ASN A 253 -3.49 -0.95 -15.76
CA ASN A 253 -3.77 -2.40 -15.63
C ASN A 253 -3.51 -3.15 -16.95
N ASN A 254 -2.90 -4.33 -16.86
CA ASN A 254 -2.70 -5.20 -18.01
C ASN A 254 -4.06 -5.70 -18.57
N TYR A 255 -4.47 -5.22 -19.74
CA TYR A 255 -5.75 -5.58 -20.35
C TYR A 255 -5.65 -5.78 -21.86
N GLY A 256 -6.58 -6.58 -22.39
CA GLY A 256 -6.91 -6.65 -23.82
C GLY A 256 -8.42 -6.53 -23.97
N LYS A 257 -9.12 -7.58 -24.42
CA LYS A 257 -10.61 -7.62 -24.32
C LYS A 257 -11.09 -7.70 -22.86
N LYS A 258 -10.29 -8.31 -21.97
CA LYS A 258 -10.52 -8.48 -20.52
C LYS A 258 -9.21 -8.25 -19.76
N LEU A 259 -9.28 -8.14 -18.42
CA LEU A 259 -8.07 -8.11 -17.58
C LEU A 259 -7.26 -9.40 -17.79
N LYS A 260 -5.95 -9.26 -17.97
CA LYS A 260 -5.02 -10.39 -18.01
C LYS A 260 -4.48 -10.66 -16.62
N ARG A 261 -4.49 -11.91 -16.18
CA ARG A 261 -4.08 -12.28 -14.82
C ARG A 261 -3.03 -13.37 -14.87
N ASP A 262 -2.14 -13.37 -13.88
CA ASP A 262 -1.20 -14.46 -13.68
C ASP A 262 -1.90 -15.72 -13.12
N LYS A 263 -1.11 -16.78 -12.87
CA LYS A 263 -1.61 -18.05 -12.32
C LYS A 263 -2.23 -17.93 -10.92
N LYS A 264 -1.92 -16.86 -10.19
CA LYS A 264 -2.49 -16.56 -8.86
C LYS A 264 -3.74 -15.68 -8.96
N GLY A 265 -4.16 -15.31 -10.18
CA GLY A 265 -5.31 -14.45 -10.42
C GLY A 265 -5.01 -12.95 -10.23
N ILE A 266 -3.74 -12.57 -10.13
CA ILE A 266 -3.32 -11.18 -9.94
C ILE A 266 -3.25 -10.49 -11.29
N ASN A 267 -3.86 -9.31 -11.40
CA ASN A 267 -3.68 -8.43 -12.56
C ASN A 267 -2.52 -7.48 -12.28
N HIS A 268 -1.43 -7.63 -13.03
CA HIS A 268 -0.26 -6.76 -12.91
C HIS A 268 -0.45 -5.45 -13.66
N LEU A 269 0.24 -4.41 -13.20
CA LEU A 269 0.35 -3.12 -13.87
C LEU A 269 1.45 -3.17 -14.95
N LYS A 270 1.28 -2.36 -15.99
CA LYS A 270 2.24 -2.21 -17.08
C LYS A 270 2.44 -0.75 -17.41
N ILE A 271 3.61 -0.41 -17.94
CA ILE A 271 3.86 0.90 -18.55
C ILE A 271 3.41 0.86 -20.01
N TYR A 272 2.58 1.82 -20.39
CA TYR A 272 2.14 2.01 -21.77
C TYR A 272 2.71 3.31 -22.32
N LYS A 273 2.94 3.34 -23.63
CA LYS A 273 3.38 4.49 -24.42
C LYS A 273 2.24 4.93 -25.33
N SER A 274 2.03 6.23 -25.46
CA SER A 274 1.18 6.83 -26.50
C SER A 274 1.90 8.03 -27.12
N THR A 275 1.64 8.29 -28.40
CA THR A 275 2.22 9.41 -29.15
C THR A 275 1.15 10.42 -29.53
N LYS A 276 1.54 11.68 -29.67
CA LYS A 276 0.64 12.77 -30.07
C LYS A 276 0.75 12.98 -31.58
N VAL A 277 -0.38 12.87 -32.29
CA VAL A 277 -0.52 13.12 -33.73
C VAL A 277 -1.74 14.02 -33.92
N ASP A 278 -1.58 15.12 -34.65
CA ASP A 278 -2.66 16.10 -34.89
C ASP A 278 -3.36 16.57 -33.60
N MET A 279 -2.56 16.88 -32.57
CA MET A 279 -2.99 17.28 -31.21
C MET A 279 -3.71 16.20 -30.40
N GLU A 280 -3.93 15.01 -30.96
CA GLU A 280 -4.61 13.90 -30.34
C GLU A 280 -3.63 12.80 -29.93
N TRP A 281 -3.92 12.13 -28.81
CA TRP A 281 -3.13 10.96 -28.40
C TRP A 281 -3.52 9.73 -29.22
N THR A 282 -2.55 8.89 -29.56
CA THR A 282 -2.75 7.63 -30.27
C THR A 282 -3.15 6.51 -29.31
N GLU A 283 -3.59 5.38 -29.86
CA GLU A 283 -3.82 4.16 -29.07
C GLU A 283 -2.54 3.77 -28.32
N ALA A 284 -2.68 3.42 -27.05
CA ALA A 284 -1.53 3.15 -26.21
C ALA A 284 -0.98 1.74 -26.43
N VAL A 285 0.34 1.63 -26.55
CA VAL A 285 1.07 0.36 -26.77
C VAL A 285 1.94 0.04 -25.57
N GLU A 286 2.10 -1.25 -25.24
CA GLU A 286 2.95 -1.65 -24.12
C GLU A 286 4.44 -1.47 -24.45
N VAL A 287 5.26 -1.09 -23.46
CA VAL A 287 6.72 -1.01 -23.61
C VAL A 287 7.36 -2.41 -23.54
N PRO A 288 8.51 -2.66 -24.19
CA PRO A 288 9.05 -4.01 -24.37
C PRO A 288 9.58 -4.67 -23.10
N PHE A 289 9.86 -3.90 -22.05
CA PHE A 289 10.37 -4.41 -20.76
C PHE A 289 9.26 -4.69 -19.73
N ASN A 290 8.00 -4.62 -20.14
CA ASN A 290 6.89 -5.07 -19.31
C ASN A 290 6.90 -6.59 -19.10
N SER A 291 6.16 -7.04 -18.08
CA SER A 291 5.98 -8.45 -17.77
C SER A 291 4.52 -8.78 -17.47
N ASP A 292 4.14 -10.02 -17.71
CA ASP A 292 2.85 -10.58 -17.25
C ASP A 292 2.96 -11.19 -15.84
N TYR A 293 4.17 -11.26 -15.26
CA TYR A 293 4.45 -11.90 -13.97
C TYR A 293 4.75 -10.93 -12.84
N TYR A 294 5.04 -9.67 -13.16
CA TYR A 294 5.28 -8.61 -12.21
C TYR A 294 4.79 -7.29 -12.76
N SER A 295 4.58 -6.33 -11.87
CA SER A 295 4.13 -4.99 -12.25
C SER A 295 5.30 -4.08 -12.62
N THR A 296 5.13 -3.33 -13.70
CA THR A 296 5.95 -2.16 -14.06
C THR A 296 5.05 -0.93 -14.01
N GLY A 297 5.53 0.16 -13.43
CA GLY A 297 4.72 1.36 -13.25
C GLY A 297 5.53 2.56 -12.78
N HIS A 298 4.84 3.68 -12.60
CA HIS A 298 5.41 4.98 -12.20
C HIS A 298 6.56 5.44 -13.12
N PRO A 299 6.32 5.56 -14.44
CA PRO A 299 7.35 5.97 -15.39
C PRO A 299 7.91 7.35 -15.04
N ALA A 300 9.22 7.54 -15.24
CA ALA A 300 9.88 8.82 -15.09
C ALA A 300 10.96 8.98 -16.17
N LEU A 301 10.83 9.99 -17.02
CA LEU A 301 11.82 10.25 -18.06
C LEU A 301 12.97 11.12 -17.56
N SER A 302 14.19 10.83 -18.02
CA SER A 302 15.32 11.73 -17.86
C SER A 302 15.06 13.06 -18.56
N PRO A 303 15.70 14.18 -18.11
CA PRO A 303 15.52 15.49 -18.73
C PRO A 303 15.82 15.54 -20.23
N ASP A 304 16.71 14.68 -20.72
CA ASP A 304 17.04 14.55 -22.14
C ASP A 304 16.13 13.57 -22.91
N GLY A 305 15.18 12.94 -22.24
CA GLY A 305 14.21 12.00 -22.80
C GLY A 305 14.79 10.66 -23.24
N LYS A 306 16.05 10.34 -22.90
CA LYS A 306 16.73 9.12 -23.38
C LYS A 306 16.58 7.92 -22.44
N GLN A 307 16.22 8.13 -21.19
CA GLN A 307 16.04 7.08 -20.18
C GLN A 307 14.65 7.18 -19.57
N LEU A 308 14.04 6.02 -19.30
CA LEU A 308 12.69 5.83 -18.76
C LEU A 308 12.75 4.91 -17.54
#